data_AF-A0A562J389-F1
#
_entry.id   AF-A0A562J389-F1
#
_cell.length_a   1.000
_cell.length_b   1.000
_cell.length_c   1.000
_cell.angle_alpha   90.00
_cell.angle_beta   90.00
_cell.angle_gamma   90.00
#
_symmetry.space_group_name_H-M   'P 1'
#
loop_
_entity.id
_entity.type
_entity.pdbx_description
1 polymer ?
#
loop_
_entity_poly.entity_id
_entity_poly.type
_entity_poly.pdbx_seq_one_letter_code
_entity_poly.pdbx_strand_id
1 'polypeptide(L)'
;MHTQTLYSAPLEIKLSPTSDEVSLGLFSGYASTFGYIPDSHKDIIAPGAFTKSLARRNQDYATPAMLWMHDSKKPIGRWLSFKEDDYGLYVSGKLTLDVPQAQEAYALMKDGALAMSIGFFLIDSVQLTPEIRQIKEVELVEVSLVSLPSNSRAQITEVKALDLDDPRAFERRVRDALGLSSRQAKRLMSGGWSALVRDERSDNSTELVAIAKRLHQITQDLRISNDS
;
A
#
# COMPACT_ATOMS: atom_id res chain seq x y z
N MET A 1 -52.78 16.99 -13.32
CA MET A 1 -51.50 16.30 -13.06
C MET A 1 -50.38 17.24 -13.52
N HIS A 2 -49.61 17.81 -12.59
CA HIS A 2 -48.47 18.68 -12.91
C HIS A 2 -47.19 17.85 -12.84
N THR A 3 -46.55 17.64 -13.98
CA THR A 3 -45.25 16.99 -14.08
C THR A 3 -44.17 18.06 -13.86
N GLN A 4 -43.42 17.96 -12.76
CA GLN A 4 -42.23 18.79 -12.54
C GLN A 4 -41.03 18.11 -13.19
N THR A 5 -40.53 18.70 -14.28
CA THR A 5 -39.24 18.34 -14.88
C THR A 5 -38.13 19.08 -14.15
N LEU A 6 -37.28 18.36 -13.42
CA LEU A 6 -36.09 18.91 -12.79
C LEU A 6 -34.95 18.98 -13.82
N TYR A 7 -34.57 20.19 -14.23
CA TYR A 7 -33.36 20.42 -15.02
C TYR A 7 -32.14 20.47 -14.08
N SER A 8 -31.32 19.41 -14.07
CA SER A 8 -29.97 19.48 -13.49
C SER A 8 -29.01 20.01 -14.55
N ALA A 9 -28.33 21.12 -14.28
CA ALA A 9 -27.28 21.63 -15.15
C ALA A 9 -26.20 20.56 -15.40
N PRO A 10 -25.67 20.42 -16.63
CA PRO A 10 -24.58 19.50 -16.90
C PRO A 10 -23.37 19.89 -16.05
N LEU A 11 -22.91 18.94 -15.23
CA LEU A 11 -21.73 19.11 -14.40
C LEU A 11 -20.50 19.04 -15.32
N GLU A 12 -19.96 20.18 -15.73
CA GLU A 12 -18.64 20.21 -16.38
C GLU A 12 -17.57 19.86 -15.33
N ILE A 13 -17.06 18.63 -15.41
CA ILE A 13 -15.93 18.17 -14.60
C ILE A 13 -14.66 18.54 -15.35
N LYS A 14 -14.01 19.63 -14.94
CA LYS A 14 -12.70 20.01 -15.44
C LYS A 14 -11.65 19.22 -14.68
N LEU A 15 -11.18 18.12 -15.27
CA LEU A 15 -10.10 17.30 -14.73
C LEU A 15 -8.79 18.11 -14.80
N SER A 16 -8.42 18.76 -13.70
CA SER A 16 -7.06 19.27 -13.52
C SER A 16 -6.15 18.12 -13.07
N PRO A 17 -4.96 17.93 -13.65
CA PRO A 17 -3.96 17.00 -13.14
C PRO A 17 -3.35 17.60 -11.87
N THR A 18 -4.09 17.60 -10.77
CA THR A 18 -3.56 17.95 -9.45
C THR A 18 -2.97 16.68 -8.85
N SER A 19 -1.65 16.66 -8.85
CA SER A 19 -0.75 15.76 -8.13
C SER A 19 -1.16 15.62 -6.67
N ASP A 20 -1.81 14.51 -6.32
CA ASP A 20 -1.74 13.82 -5.04
C ASP A 20 -2.47 12.47 -5.24
N GLU A 21 -1.70 11.42 -5.54
CA GLU A 21 -2.25 10.08 -5.75
C GLU A 21 -3.08 9.63 -4.54
N VAL A 22 -4.27 9.09 -4.81
CA VAL A 22 -5.11 8.35 -3.86
C VAL A 22 -4.23 7.42 -3.00
N SER A 23 -4.19 7.67 -1.68
CA SER A 23 -3.22 7.09 -0.72
C SER A 23 -3.47 5.62 -0.35
N LEU A 24 -4.10 4.84 -1.23
CA LEU A 24 -4.37 3.42 -1.05
C LEU A 24 -3.13 2.57 -1.31
N GLY A 25 -3.03 1.44 -0.60
CA GLY A 25 -1.91 0.52 -0.73
C GLY A 25 -0.62 1.01 -0.08
N LEU A 26 -0.65 2.11 0.69
CA LEU A 26 0.47 2.54 1.51
C LEU A 26 0.54 1.73 2.80
N PHE A 27 1.73 1.27 3.15
CA PHE A 27 1.98 0.51 4.37
C PHE A 27 3.41 0.72 4.86
N SER A 28 3.65 0.35 6.11
CA SER A 28 4.97 0.43 6.72
C SER A 28 5.15 -0.62 7.82
N GLY A 29 6.40 -0.83 8.22
CA GLY A 29 6.76 -1.73 9.32
C GLY A 29 8.24 -2.05 9.34
N TYR A 30 8.59 -3.09 10.10
CA TYR A 30 9.98 -3.56 10.22
C TYR A 30 10.21 -4.79 9.35
N ALA A 31 11.06 -4.65 8.34
CA ALA A 31 11.43 -5.74 7.43
C ALA A 31 12.38 -6.75 8.08
N SER A 32 13.21 -6.26 9.00
CA SER A 32 14.08 -7.06 9.85
C SER A 32 14.29 -6.31 11.15
N THR A 33 14.48 -7.05 12.24
CA THR A 33 14.77 -6.48 13.56
C THR A 33 16.19 -6.81 13.97
N PHE A 34 16.82 -5.89 14.67
CA PHE A 34 18.08 -6.10 15.36
C PHE A 34 17.83 -6.73 16.73
N GLY A 35 18.90 -7.23 17.33
CA GLY A 35 18.89 -7.79 18.69
C GLY A 35 19.52 -9.17 18.74
N TYR A 36 19.65 -9.73 19.94
CA TYR A 36 20.36 -10.99 20.19
C TYR A 36 19.51 -12.26 19.98
N ILE A 37 18.37 -12.14 19.29
CA ILE A 37 17.45 -13.27 19.12
C ILE A 37 17.57 -13.76 17.68
N PRO A 38 18.13 -14.97 17.45
CA PRO A 38 18.32 -15.50 16.12
C PRO A 38 16.98 -15.74 15.40
N ASP A 39 17.01 -15.62 14.08
CA ASP A 39 15.92 -15.98 13.20
C ASP A 39 15.79 -17.51 13.02
N SER A 40 14.87 -17.96 12.15
CA SER A 40 14.69 -19.39 11.86
C SER A 40 15.93 -20.08 11.29
N HIS A 41 16.86 -19.33 10.68
CA HIS A 41 18.13 -19.81 10.13
C HIS A 41 19.30 -19.68 11.12
N LYS A 42 19.03 -19.28 12.37
CA LYS A 42 20.03 -19.00 13.41
C LYS A 42 20.93 -17.81 13.10
N ASP A 43 20.44 -16.90 12.28
CA ASP A 43 21.12 -15.65 11.96
C ASP A 43 20.63 -14.50 12.85
N ILE A 44 21.57 -13.66 13.28
CA ILE A 44 21.32 -12.39 13.96
C ILE A 44 21.81 -11.27 13.06
N ILE A 45 20.93 -10.33 12.68
CA ILE A 45 21.33 -9.13 11.95
C ILE A 45 21.88 -8.10 12.94
N ALA A 46 23.11 -7.63 12.72
CA ALA A 46 23.71 -6.56 13.50
C ALA A 46 23.21 -5.17 13.04
N PRO A 47 23.12 -4.18 13.95
CA PRO A 47 22.90 -2.79 13.56
C PRO A 47 23.94 -2.31 12.54
N GLY A 48 23.49 -1.63 11.49
CA GLY A 48 24.34 -1.11 10.42
C GLY A 48 24.63 -2.12 9.30
N ALA A 49 24.10 -3.35 9.39
CA ALA A 49 24.30 -4.38 8.37
C ALA A 49 23.74 -3.97 7.00
N PHE A 50 22.74 -3.08 6.94
CA PHE A 50 22.15 -2.60 5.69
C PHE A 50 22.76 -1.29 5.19
N THR A 51 23.47 -0.54 6.03
CA THR A 51 23.91 0.84 5.76
C THR A 51 24.64 0.97 4.44
N LYS A 52 25.65 0.12 4.19
CA LYS A 52 26.44 0.17 2.94
C LYS A 52 25.61 -0.23 1.72
N SER A 53 24.73 -1.22 1.85
CA SER A 53 23.85 -1.64 0.75
C SER A 53 22.88 -0.53 0.35
N LEU A 54 22.24 0.12 1.32
CA LEU A 54 21.32 1.23 1.10
C LEU A 54 22.04 2.46 0.54
N ALA A 55 23.28 2.74 0.99
CA ALA A 55 24.07 3.86 0.49
C ALA A 55 24.51 3.70 -0.98
N ARG A 56 24.97 2.50 -1.38
CA ARG A 56 25.39 2.21 -2.77
C ARG A 56 24.22 2.35 -3.74
N ARG A 57 23.04 1.84 -3.37
CA ARG A 57 21.88 1.79 -4.27
C ARG A 57 21.24 3.15 -4.55
N ASN A 58 21.48 4.18 -3.71
CA ASN A 58 21.10 5.55 -4.02
C ASN A 58 21.84 6.12 -5.26
N GLN A 59 22.91 5.46 -5.72
CA GLN A 59 23.70 5.86 -6.89
C GLN A 59 23.32 5.07 -8.16
N ASP A 60 22.86 3.82 -8.00
CA ASP A 60 22.67 2.85 -9.11
C ASP A 60 21.20 2.50 -9.44
N TYR A 61 20.21 3.26 -8.93
CA TYR A 61 18.77 3.14 -9.22
C TYR A 61 18.04 1.83 -8.88
N ALA A 62 18.71 0.80 -8.38
CA ALA A 62 18.06 -0.45 -8.00
C ALA A 62 17.63 -0.42 -6.52
N THR A 63 16.46 0.15 -6.21
CA THR A 63 15.81 -0.07 -4.90
C THR A 63 15.52 -1.56 -4.71
N PRO A 64 15.64 -2.12 -3.49
CA PRO A 64 15.25 -3.51 -3.23
C PRO A 64 13.85 -3.80 -3.78
N ALA A 65 13.64 -5.00 -4.31
CA ALA A 65 12.35 -5.38 -4.86
C ALA A 65 11.29 -5.54 -3.76
N MET A 66 10.03 -5.22 -4.08
CA MET A 66 8.87 -5.58 -3.25
C MET A 66 8.19 -6.79 -3.88
N LEU A 67 8.45 -7.98 -3.34
CA LEU A 67 8.02 -9.24 -3.93
C LEU A 67 6.93 -9.93 -3.11
N TRP A 68 6.20 -10.81 -3.77
CA TRP A 68 5.30 -11.75 -3.12
C TRP A 68 6.03 -13.07 -2.85
N MET A 69 6.10 -13.50 -1.59
CA MET A 69 6.62 -14.82 -1.20
C MET A 69 8.01 -15.14 -1.78
N HIS A 70 8.92 -14.15 -1.80
CA HIS A 70 10.28 -14.27 -2.37
C HIS A 70 10.33 -14.57 -3.88
N ASP A 71 9.19 -14.53 -4.58
CA ASP A 71 9.14 -14.83 -6.01
C ASP A 71 9.51 -13.60 -6.84
N SER A 72 10.72 -13.64 -7.43
CA SER A 72 11.24 -12.56 -8.29
C SER A 72 10.40 -12.27 -9.53
N LYS A 73 9.49 -13.18 -9.91
CA LYS A 73 8.54 -12.98 -11.01
C LYS A 73 7.25 -12.28 -10.57
N LYS A 74 7.07 -12.03 -9.27
CA LYS A 74 5.86 -11.44 -8.69
C LYS A 74 6.17 -10.15 -7.91
N PRO A 75 6.62 -9.08 -8.58
CA PRO A 75 6.66 -7.76 -7.97
C PRO A 75 5.24 -7.26 -7.71
N ILE A 76 5.00 -6.71 -6.51
CA ILE A 76 3.66 -6.26 -6.07
C ILE A 76 3.62 -4.78 -5.68
N GLY A 77 4.73 -4.07 -5.79
CA GLY A 77 4.79 -2.65 -5.49
C GLY A 77 6.20 -2.09 -5.52
N ARG A 78 6.38 -0.95 -4.86
CA ARG A 78 7.68 -0.29 -4.69
C ARG A 78 7.87 0.19 -3.26
N TRP A 79 9.10 0.10 -2.78
CA TRP A 79 9.49 0.72 -1.53
C TRP A 79 9.70 2.23 -1.73
N LEU A 80 9.26 3.01 -0.76
CA LEU A 80 9.37 4.47 -0.74
C LEU A 80 10.52 4.94 0.15
N SER A 81 10.80 4.22 1.23
CA SER A 81 11.92 4.53 2.13
C SER A 81 12.40 3.29 2.88
N PHE A 82 13.67 3.34 3.25
CA PHE A 82 14.34 2.40 4.15
C PHE A 82 15.08 3.21 5.20
N LYS A 83 15.00 2.80 6.46
CA LYS A 83 15.70 3.45 7.57
C LYS A 83 16.12 2.39 8.58
N GLU A 84 17.41 2.35 8.88
CA GLU A 84 17.89 1.65 10.07
C GLU A 84 17.68 2.56 11.29
N ASP A 85 17.11 2.00 12.36
CA ASP A 85 17.05 2.61 13.68
C ASP A 85 17.55 1.62 14.75
N ASP A 86 17.38 1.96 16.03
CA ASP A 86 17.86 1.12 17.13
C ASP A 86 17.11 -0.23 17.23
N TYR A 87 15.93 -0.34 16.62
CA TYR A 87 15.11 -1.56 16.65
C TYR A 87 15.34 -2.44 15.42
N GLY A 88 15.52 -1.86 14.23
CA GLY A 88 15.65 -2.65 13.01
C GLY A 88 15.69 -1.85 11.71
N LEU A 89 15.40 -2.54 10.62
CA LEU A 89 15.19 -1.97 9.29
C LEU A 89 13.72 -1.63 9.12
N TYR A 90 13.37 -0.35 9.35
CA TYR A 90 12.06 0.19 9.08
C TYR A 90 11.90 0.53 7.59
N VAL A 91 10.75 0.18 7.03
CA VAL A 91 10.43 0.40 5.61
C VAL A 91 9.03 0.97 5.45
N SER A 92 8.86 1.78 4.41
CA SER A 92 7.55 2.25 3.95
C SER A 92 7.39 1.95 2.47
N GLY A 93 6.25 1.41 2.05
CA GLY A 93 6.02 0.95 0.69
C GLY A 93 4.65 1.35 0.13
N LYS A 94 4.52 1.27 -1.19
CA LYS A 94 3.26 1.40 -1.92
C LYS A 94 3.03 0.16 -2.78
N LEU A 95 1.91 -0.51 -2.56
CA LEU A 95 1.42 -1.56 -3.45
C LEU A 95 0.92 -0.98 -4.77
N THR A 96 1.21 -1.68 -5.87
CA THR A 96 0.66 -1.35 -7.19
C THR A 96 -0.67 -2.06 -7.36
N LEU A 97 -1.76 -1.45 -6.87
CA LEU A 97 -3.08 -2.09 -6.80
C LEU A 97 -3.71 -2.46 -8.16
N ASP A 98 -3.13 -2.03 -9.28
CA ASP A 98 -3.51 -2.54 -10.61
C ASP A 98 -2.99 -3.97 -10.87
N VAL A 99 -2.08 -4.47 -10.03
CA VAL A 99 -1.62 -5.87 -10.04
C VAL A 99 -2.53 -6.70 -9.14
N PRO A 100 -3.17 -7.78 -9.64
CA PRO A 100 -4.07 -8.62 -8.83
C PRO A 100 -3.43 -9.15 -7.55
N GLN A 101 -2.20 -9.65 -7.63
CA GLN A 101 -1.46 -10.15 -6.45
C GLN A 101 -1.23 -9.07 -5.39
N ALA A 102 -1.11 -7.80 -5.79
CA ALA A 102 -0.98 -6.68 -4.85
C ALA A 102 -2.31 -6.38 -4.13
N GLN A 103 -3.46 -6.57 -4.79
CA GLN A 103 -4.77 -6.45 -4.15
C GLN A 103 -4.99 -7.53 -3.10
N GLU A 104 -4.62 -8.78 -3.41
CA GLU A 104 -4.64 -9.90 -2.46
C GLU A 104 -3.73 -9.60 -1.26
N ALA A 105 -2.49 -9.15 -1.53
CA ALA A 105 -1.57 -8.75 -0.48
C ALA A 105 -2.15 -7.65 0.40
N TYR A 106 -2.75 -6.61 -0.18
CA TYR A 106 -3.40 -5.54 0.58
C TYR A 106 -4.51 -6.06 1.50
N ALA A 107 -5.38 -6.94 1.00
CA ALA A 107 -6.44 -7.55 1.81
C ALA A 107 -5.87 -8.37 2.98
N LEU A 108 -4.88 -9.22 2.71
CA LEU A 108 -4.25 -10.07 3.71
C LEU A 108 -3.41 -9.30 4.73
N MET A 109 -2.77 -8.19 4.33
CA MET A 109 -2.07 -7.31 5.27
C MET A 109 -3.04 -6.67 6.26
N LYS A 110 -4.22 -6.22 5.81
CA LYS A 110 -5.23 -5.65 6.71
C LYS A 110 -5.79 -6.69 7.69
N ASP A 111 -5.86 -7.95 7.28
CA ASP A 111 -6.27 -9.07 8.12
C ASP A 111 -5.17 -9.51 9.10
N GLY A 112 -3.95 -8.96 8.97
CA GLY A 112 -2.80 -9.37 9.78
C GLY A 112 -2.23 -10.75 9.41
N ALA A 113 -2.64 -11.31 8.26
CA ALA A 113 -2.22 -12.63 7.79
C ALA A 113 -0.82 -12.63 7.15
N LEU A 114 -0.21 -11.46 6.98
CA LEU A 114 1.11 -11.29 6.36
C LEU A 114 2.09 -10.59 7.29
N ALA A 115 3.34 -10.94 7.09
CA ALA A 115 4.54 -10.36 7.70
C ALA A 115 5.53 -9.96 6.60
N MET A 116 6.73 -9.55 7.01
CA MET A 116 7.81 -9.22 6.08
C MET A 116 9.01 -10.15 6.25
N SER A 117 9.76 -10.34 5.17
CA SER A 117 11.05 -11.01 5.20
C SER A 117 12.00 -10.32 4.24
N ILE A 118 13.30 -10.44 4.51
CA ILE A 118 14.35 -9.93 3.66
C ILE A 118 15.04 -11.05 2.89
N GLY A 119 15.55 -10.69 1.73
CA GLY A 119 16.38 -11.51 0.87
C GLY A 119 17.62 -10.72 0.50
N PHE A 120 18.79 -11.35 0.72
CA PHE A 120 20.07 -10.68 0.64
C PHE A 120 21.20 -11.63 0.27
N PHE A 121 22.30 -11.06 -0.22
CA PHE A 121 23.59 -11.76 -0.28
C PHE A 121 24.41 -11.43 0.98
N LEU A 122 25.00 -12.46 1.57
CA LEU A 122 25.87 -12.31 2.73
C LEU A 122 27.21 -11.71 2.33
N ILE A 123 27.61 -10.59 2.94
CA ILE A 123 28.90 -9.92 2.67
C ILE A 123 29.88 -10.12 3.82
N ASP A 124 29.45 -9.90 5.06
CA ASP A 124 30.29 -10.11 6.26
C ASP A 124 29.48 -10.70 7.42
N SER A 125 30.10 -11.60 8.17
CA SER A 125 29.53 -12.21 9.36
C SER A 125 30.60 -12.71 10.33
N VAL A 126 30.19 -12.95 11.57
CA VAL A 126 30.98 -13.62 12.59
C VAL A 126 30.17 -14.75 13.21
N GLN A 127 30.82 -15.88 13.47
CA GLN A 127 30.20 -16.96 14.21
C GLN A 127 30.21 -16.60 15.71
N LEU A 128 29.05 -16.62 16.38
CA LEU A 128 28.94 -16.38 17.82
C LEU A 128 28.99 -17.68 18.61
N THR A 129 28.32 -18.72 18.11
CA THR A 129 28.36 -20.11 18.61
C THR A 129 28.37 -21.05 17.41
N PRO A 130 28.63 -22.37 17.51
CA PRO A 130 28.60 -23.27 16.36
C PRO A 130 27.29 -23.22 15.53
N GLU A 131 26.18 -22.84 16.16
CA GLU A 131 24.84 -22.76 15.55
C GLU A 131 24.45 -21.33 15.18
N ILE A 132 24.92 -20.31 15.90
CA ILE A 132 24.46 -18.92 15.75
C ILE A 132 25.51 -18.08 15.05
N ARG A 133 25.10 -17.42 13.96
CA ARG A 133 25.91 -16.47 13.21
C ARG A 133 25.34 -15.06 13.34
N GLN A 134 26.22 -14.09 13.54
CA GLN A 134 25.87 -12.69 13.47
C GLN A 134 26.31 -12.10 12.13
N ILE A 135 25.36 -11.56 11.39
CA ILE A 135 25.55 -10.93 10.09
C ILE A 135 25.86 -9.46 10.31
N LYS A 136 27.02 -9.03 9.81
CA LYS A 136 27.55 -7.66 9.97
C LYS A 136 27.37 -6.80 8.74
N GLU A 137 27.28 -7.40 7.56
CA GLU A 137 27.06 -6.69 6.32
C GLU A 137 26.30 -7.60 5.34
N VAL A 138 25.31 -7.02 4.69
CA VAL A 138 24.56 -7.69 3.62
C VAL A 138 24.50 -6.80 2.39
N GLU A 139 24.27 -7.43 1.25
CA GLU A 139 23.69 -6.77 0.09
C GLU A 139 22.19 -7.07 0.07
N LEU A 140 21.36 -6.11 0.46
CA LEU A 140 19.91 -6.24 0.43
C LEU A 140 19.44 -6.24 -1.03
N VAL A 141 18.68 -7.28 -1.39
CA VAL A 141 18.16 -7.50 -2.75
C VAL A 141 16.66 -7.25 -2.78
N GLU A 142 15.94 -7.72 -1.78
CA GLU A 142 14.49 -7.63 -1.74
C GLU A 142 13.95 -7.58 -0.30
N VAL A 143 12.73 -7.05 -0.19
CA VAL A 143 11.88 -7.22 0.99
C VAL A 143 10.51 -7.71 0.50
N SER A 144 10.12 -8.89 0.96
CA SER A 144 8.92 -9.59 0.54
C SER A 144 7.80 -9.48 1.56
N LEU A 145 6.56 -9.49 1.06
CA LEU A 145 5.40 -9.84 1.87
C LEU A 145 5.27 -11.37 1.90
N VAL A 146 5.24 -11.94 3.11
CA VAL A 146 5.28 -13.38 3.35
C VAL A 146 4.27 -13.80 4.41
N SER A 147 3.82 -15.05 4.36
CA SER A 147 3.01 -15.66 5.43
C SER A 147 3.87 -16.20 6.57
N LEU A 148 5.12 -16.58 6.27
CA LEU A 148 6.06 -17.18 7.23
C LEU A 148 7.39 -16.43 7.15
N PRO A 149 7.64 -15.45 8.03
CA PRO A 149 8.88 -14.69 8.04
C PRO A 149 10.00 -15.49 8.71
N SER A 150 11.24 -15.35 8.23
CA SER A 150 12.40 -15.92 8.92
C SER A 150 12.61 -15.27 10.29
N ASN A 151 12.49 -13.94 10.33
CA ASN A 151 12.50 -13.16 11.57
C ASN A 151 11.06 -12.97 12.06
N SER A 152 10.68 -13.64 13.14
CA SER A 152 9.31 -13.59 13.69
C SER A 152 8.86 -12.22 14.18
N ARG A 153 9.79 -11.25 14.33
CA ARG A 153 9.49 -9.87 14.69
C ARG A 153 9.45 -8.91 13.51
N ALA A 154 9.71 -9.38 12.30
CA ALA A 154 9.53 -8.59 11.08
C ALA A 154 8.03 -8.49 10.76
N GLN A 155 7.43 -7.34 11.06
CA GLN A 155 5.99 -7.15 11.04
C GLN A 155 5.59 -5.88 10.30
N ILE A 156 4.39 -5.94 9.74
CA ILE A 156 3.70 -4.80 9.14
C ILE A 156 2.96 -4.09 10.27
N THR A 157 3.31 -2.83 10.51
CA THR A 157 2.78 -2.07 11.66
C THR A 157 1.63 -1.15 11.27
N GLU A 158 1.61 -0.69 10.02
CA GLU A 158 0.55 0.19 9.53
C GLU A 158 0.15 -0.21 8.11
N VAL A 159 -1.16 -0.26 7.87
CA VAL A 159 -1.75 -0.41 6.53
C VAL A 159 -2.78 0.69 6.38
N LYS A 160 -2.54 1.67 5.50
CA LYS A 160 -3.47 2.78 5.31
C LYS A 160 -4.72 2.29 4.60
N ALA A 161 -5.82 2.23 5.35
CA ALA A 161 -7.14 1.91 4.84
C ALA A 161 -7.89 3.16 4.36
N LEU A 162 -8.83 2.94 3.42
CA LEU A 162 -9.94 3.86 3.19
C LEU A 162 -10.80 3.85 4.45
N ASP A 163 -10.63 4.88 5.28
CA ASP A 163 -11.53 5.13 6.39
C ASP A 163 -12.80 5.77 5.82
N LEU A 164 -13.86 4.96 5.72
CA LEU A 164 -15.19 5.36 5.23
C LEU A 164 -16.03 6.00 6.35
N ASP A 165 -15.62 5.85 7.61
CA ASP A 165 -16.37 6.31 8.79
C ASP A 165 -16.01 7.76 9.17
N ASP A 166 -14.93 8.34 8.64
CA ASP A 166 -14.63 9.77 8.71
C ASP A 166 -15.17 10.50 7.47
N PRO A 167 -16.29 11.25 7.58
CA PRO A 167 -16.91 11.94 6.45
C PRO A 167 -15.99 12.95 5.78
N ARG A 168 -15.03 13.53 6.50
CA ARG A 168 -14.10 14.53 5.97
C ARG A 168 -12.94 13.86 5.24
N ALA A 169 -12.44 12.74 5.75
CA ALA A 169 -11.42 11.98 5.05
C ALA A 169 -12.01 11.32 3.80
N PHE A 170 -13.22 10.80 3.89
CA PHE A 170 -13.98 10.30 2.75
C PHE A 170 -14.28 11.41 1.73
N GLU A 171 -14.81 12.58 2.14
CA GLU A 171 -15.06 13.72 1.23
C GLU A 171 -13.79 14.15 0.50
N ARG A 172 -12.66 14.28 1.21
CA ARG A 172 -11.36 14.57 0.58
C ARG A 172 -11.00 13.52 -0.45
N ARG A 173 -11.18 12.23 -0.14
CA ARG A 173 -10.78 11.12 -1.02
C ARG A 173 -11.70 10.96 -2.23
N VAL A 174 -13.01 11.17 -2.09
CA VAL A 174 -13.96 11.20 -3.21
C VAL A 174 -13.68 12.38 -4.12
N ARG A 175 -13.37 13.54 -3.53
CA ARG A 175 -12.95 14.73 -4.26
C ARG A 175 -11.71 14.45 -5.10
N ASP A 176 -10.69 13.83 -4.50
CA ASP A 176 -9.42 13.57 -5.17
C ASP A 176 -9.57 12.45 -6.23
N ALA A 177 -10.36 11.40 -5.97
CA ALA A 177 -10.59 10.30 -6.91
C ALA A 177 -11.44 10.69 -8.14
N LEU A 178 -12.38 11.61 -7.98
CA LEU A 178 -13.29 12.06 -9.04
C LEU A 178 -12.88 13.42 -9.66
N GLY A 179 -11.75 14.00 -9.21
CA GLY A 179 -11.29 15.32 -9.65
C GLY A 179 -12.29 16.45 -9.35
N LEU A 180 -13.08 16.31 -8.30
CA LEU A 180 -14.11 17.28 -7.94
C LEU A 180 -13.49 18.47 -7.19
N SER A 181 -14.08 19.65 -7.28
CA SER A 181 -13.79 20.73 -6.34
C SER A 181 -14.43 20.47 -4.98
N SER A 182 -13.92 21.12 -3.92
CA SER A 182 -14.51 21.05 -2.57
C SER A 182 -16.00 21.41 -2.54
N ARG A 183 -16.44 22.29 -3.45
CA ARG A 183 -17.87 22.65 -3.58
C ARG A 183 -18.68 21.57 -4.29
N GLN A 184 -18.10 20.85 -5.25
CA GLN A 184 -18.74 19.73 -5.95
C GLN A 184 -18.81 18.48 -5.06
N ALA A 185 -17.74 18.15 -4.34
CA ALA A 185 -17.71 17.05 -3.38
C ALA A 185 -18.77 17.26 -2.28
N LYS A 186 -18.84 18.47 -1.70
CA LYS A 186 -19.86 18.80 -0.70
C LYS A 186 -21.30 18.68 -1.24
N ARG A 187 -21.53 19.03 -2.51
CA ARG A 187 -22.84 18.87 -3.17
C ARG A 187 -23.20 17.40 -3.38
N LEU A 188 -22.26 16.58 -3.82
CA LEU A 188 -22.42 15.13 -3.96
C LEU A 188 -22.74 14.47 -2.60
N MET A 189 -22.00 14.85 -1.56
CA MET A 189 -22.21 14.39 -0.18
C MET A 189 -23.58 14.84 0.38
N SER A 190 -24.03 16.05 0.06
CA SER A 190 -25.32 16.57 0.54
C SER A 190 -26.54 16.07 -0.26
N GLY A 191 -26.36 15.67 -1.52
CA GLY A 191 -27.45 15.43 -2.46
C GLY A 191 -27.77 13.96 -2.75
N GLY A 192 -26.84 13.03 -2.51
CA GLY A 192 -27.04 11.61 -2.81
C GLY A 192 -26.40 10.64 -1.80
N TRP A 193 -25.35 11.06 -1.09
CA TRP A 193 -24.62 10.18 -0.16
C TRP A 193 -25.43 9.76 1.07
N SER A 194 -26.21 10.68 1.65
CA SER A 194 -27.08 10.35 2.81
C SER A 194 -28.17 9.33 2.47
N ALA A 195 -28.50 9.14 1.18
CA ALA A 195 -29.42 8.10 0.74
C ALA A 195 -28.70 6.75 0.57
N LEU A 196 -27.48 6.74 0.02
CA LEU A 196 -26.64 5.54 -0.11
C LEU A 196 -26.28 4.93 1.26
N VAL A 197 -25.78 5.74 2.19
CA VAL A 197 -25.38 5.29 3.54
C VAL A 197 -26.58 4.94 4.43
N ARG A 198 -27.76 5.51 4.18
CA ARG A 198 -28.97 5.15 4.94
C ARG A 198 -29.59 3.82 4.50
N ASP A 199 -29.48 3.46 3.23
CA ASP A 199 -29.91 2.15 2.72
C ASP A 199 -28.93 1.01 3.10
N GLU A 200 -27.65 1.33 3.35
CA GLU A 200 -26.59 0.36 3.71
C GLU A 200 -26.70 -0.27 5.11
N ARG A 201 -27.73 0.05 5.90
CA ARG A 201 -28.01 -0.71 7.13
C ARG A 201 -28.60 -2.10 6.86
N SER A 202 -28.88 -2.45 5.61
CA SER A 202 -29.05 -3.84 5.19
C SER A 202 -27.85 -4.31 4.37
N ASP A 203 -27.12 -5.25 4.97
CA ASP A 203 -26.04 -6.08 4.44
C ASP A 203 -26.09 -6.32 2.91
N ASN A 204 -25.10 -5.83 2.16
CA ASN A 204 -24.59 -6.44 0.92
C ASN A 204 -23.37 -5.67 0.34
N SER A 205 -22.17 -6.05 0.78
CA SER A 205 -20.86 -5.62 0.27
C SER A 205 -20.68 -5.74 -1.26
N THR A 206 -21.48 -6.59 -1.91
CA THR A 206 -21.48 -6.83 -3.35
C THR A 206 -21.97 -5.64 -4.17
N GLU A 207 -22.93 -4.86 -3.66
CA GLU A 207 -23.49 -3.71 -4.38
C GLU A 207 -22.55 -2.50 -4.34
N LEU A 208 -21.85 -2.29 -3.22
CA LEU A 208 -20.79 -1.28 -3.11
C LEU A 208 -19.65 -1.52 -4.11
N VAL A 209 -19.24 -2.78 -4.26
CA VAL A 209 -18.25 -3.18 -5.27
C VAL A 209 -18.77 -2.95 -6.68
N ALA A 210 -20.06 -3.19 -6.93
CA ALA A 210 -20.68 -2.92 -8.24
C ALA A 210 -20.77 -1.41 -8.56
N ILE A 211 -21.06 -0.58 -7.55
CA ILE A 211 -21.09 0.89 -7.68
C ILE A 211 -19.67 1.42 -7.96
N ALA A 212 -18.67 0.95 -7.22
CA ALA A 212 -17.27 1.32 -7.46
C ALA A 212 -16.79 0.89 -8.86
N LYS A 213 -17.14 -0.32 -9.31
CA LYS A 213 -16.85 -0.80 -10.67
C LYS A 213 -17.54 0.04 -11.74
N ARG A 214 -18.81 0.43 -11.54
CA ARG A 214 -19.53 1.31 -12.48
C ARG A 214 -18.90 2.70 -12.55
N LEU A 215 -18.51 3.29 -11.42
CA LEU A 215 -17.83 4.58 -11.40
C LEU A 215 -16.47 4.50 -12.12
N HIS A 216 -15.74 3.40 -11.93
CA HIS A 216 -14.48 3.16 -12.63
C HIS A 216 -14.70 3.02 -14.15
N GLN A 217 -15.69 2.24 -14.59
CA GLN A 217 -16.00 2.06 -16.00
C GLN A 217 -16.42 3.38 -16.67
N ILE A 218 -17.30 4.15 -16.02
CA ILE A 218 -17.71 5.48 -16.52
C ILE A 218 -16.49 6.41 -16.67
N THR A 219 -15.55 6.35 -15.74
CA THR A 219 -14.31 7.15 -15.79
C THR A 219 -13.39 6.71 -16.94
N GLN A 220 -13.35 5.42 -17.26
CA GLN A 220 -12.59 4.89 -18.40
C GLN A 220 -13.24 5.24 -19.74
N ASP A 221 -14.56 5.10 -19.86
CA ASP A 221 -15.30 5.40 -21.08
C ASP A 221 -15.22 6.90 -21.43
N LEU A 222 -15.25 7.78 -20.43
CA LEU A 222 -15.06 9.23 -20.60
C LEU A 222 -13.64 9.64 -21.00
N ARG A 223 -12.62 8.80 -20.73
CA ARG A 223 -11.25 9.02 -21.19
C ARG A 223 -11.10 8.65 -22.67
N ILE A 224 -11.74 7.57 -23.12
CA ILE A 224 -11.65 7.10 -24.50
C ILE A 224 -12.41 8.04 -25.45
N SER A 225 -13.52 8.63 -25.01
CA SER A 225 -14.32 9.56 -25.84
C SER A 225 -13.69 10.93 -26.07
N ASN A 226 -12.62 11.29 -25.35
CA ASN A 226 -11.93 12.59 -25.48
C ASN A 226 -10.66 12.52 -26.36
N ASP A 227 -10.27 11.32 -26.82
CA ASP A 227 -9.13 11.07 -27.72
C ASP A 227 -9.57 10.74 -29.17
N SER A 228 -10.84 10.99 -29.52
CA SER A 228 -11.43 10.85 -30.87
C SER A 228 -11.93 12.20 -31.39
#